data_AF-A0A8J1XS18-F1
#
_entry.id   AF-A0A8J1XS18-F1
#
_cell.length_a   1.000
_cell.length_b   1.000
_cell.length_c   1.000
_cell.angle_alpha   90.00
_cell.angle_beta   90.00
_cell.angle_gamma   90.00
#
_symmetry.space_group_name_H-M   'P 1'
#
loop_
_entity.id
_entity.type
_entity.pdbx_description
1 polymer ?
#
loop_
_entity_poly.entity_id
_entity_poly.type
_entity_poly.pdbx_seq_one_letter_code
_entity_poly.pdbx_strand_id
1 'polypeptide(L)'
;MTTVRRTFQTHSQRNARMDQTRREEEMREDTIKQLSQEKMLEANMASEDRVEEKRFLRRMQMADKEREMQDSILKAERDRIIKEEQMLQEERMAMELEKIKLEGTRDEKMRQQIRENSIELRELEAKLKSAYMNKERAAQLAEKDALKYDRMAREAEIARQMKTENERAQSAERDRELERFQEQIRYQQELERQLEEQEVKKQQAYEEFLKEKLMIDEIVRKIYEEDQNEREIALQKRKATQKYIEEFKAKRQVWKDIEKQKMEEENRKIMEFAKVQAEREALRQDEKKEKDEAMAKVQQSLAEDIARLEQERTEMERIRQELALEEQEEAERQKEKDDMENRIRARLDLQASYEKQLEYKRLRQDAELQEEEEFKRQMLAKFAEDDRIEQMNANKRRMKQLEHKRAVEELLAQRRAQYAADRERELGERQEEERLEEFRRQIVEQERIKLLKEHAHKLLGYLPKGVIRDTQDLENLGSDFKQEYTKRNIDPFDESAFENTQSRRF
;
A
#
# COMPACT_ATOMS: atom_id res chain seq x y z
N MET A 1 -46.37 39.46 -165.26
CA MET A 1 -47.13 40.68 -164.97
C MET A 1 -48.60 40.32 -164.84
N THR A 2 -49.11 40.11 -163.62
CA THR A 2 -50.49 40.48 -163.27
C THR A 2 -50.32 41.40 -162.08
N THR A 3 -49.93 42.63 -162.35
CA THR A 3 -50.91 43.69 -162.54
C THR A 3 -52.04 43.54 -161.54
N VAL A 4 -51.70 43.94 -160.32
CA VAL A 4 -52.44 45.04 -159.70
C VAL A 4 -52.51 46.18 -160.73
N ARG A 5 -53.64 46.31 -161.43
CA ARG A 5 -54.21 47.67 -161.51
C ARG A 5 -54.66 47.94 -160.08
N ARG A 6 -54.12 48.99 -159.49
CA ARG A 6 -54.30 49.37 -158.08
C ARG A 6 -55.75 49.17 -157.64
N THR A 7 -56.03 48.05 -157.00
CA THR A 7 -57.28 47.78 -156.29
C THR A 7 -57.13 48.52 -154.98
N PHE A 8 -57.49 49.80 -155.06
CA PHE A 8 -57.71 50.67 -153.92
C PHE A 8 -58.85 50.05 -153.13
N GLN A 9 -58.46 49.17 -152.22
CA GLN A 9 -59.31 48.58 -151.23
C GLN A 9 -60.07 49.72 -150.59
N THR A 10 -61.38 49.66 -150.79
CA THR A 10 -62.32 50.50 -150.08
C THR A 10 -62.03 50.34 -148.59
N HIS A 11 -62.22 51.42 -147.84
CA HIS A 11 -62.02 51.49 -146.40
C HIS A 11 -62.59 50.25 -145.66
N SER A 12 -63.70 49.71 -146.16
CA SER A 12 -64.33 48.45 -145.76
C SER A 12 -63.38 47.22 -145.74
N GLN A 13 -62.59 46.97 -146.79
CA GLN A 13 -61.77 45.75 -146.88
C GLN A 13 -60.49 45.81 -146.02
N ARG A 14 -59.91 47.00 -145.83
CA ARG A 14 -58.74 47.21 -144.95
C ARG A 14 -59.13 47.14 -143.48
N ASN A 15 -60.29 47.69 -143.12
CA ASN A 15 -60.85 47.55 -141.77
C ASN A 15 -61.11 46.07 -141.46
N ALA A 16 -61.67 45.29 -142.40
CA ALA A 16 -61.94 43.87 -142.19
C ALA A 16 -60.68 43.02 -141.91
N ARG A 17 -59.53 43.32 -142.55
CA ARG A 17 -58.26 42.61 -142.28
C ARG A 17 -57.60 43.03 -140.97
N MET A 18 -57.62 44.32 -140.64
CA MET A 18 -57.10 44.81 -139.35
C MET A 18 -57.92 44.27 -138.18
N ASP A 19 -59.23 44.12 -138.38
CA ASP A 19 -60.12 43.47 -137.43
C ASP A 19 -59.82 41.96 -137.33
N GLN A 20 -59.45 41.28 -138.41
CA GLN A 20 -59.00 39.88 -138.37
C GLN A 20 -57.67 39.71 -137.63
N THR A 21 -56.65 40.54 -137.88
CA THR A 21 -55.36 40.43 -137.18
C THR A 21 -55.49 40.82 -135.70
N ARG A 22 -56.31 41.82 -135.38
CA ARG A 22 -56.66 42.16 -133.99
C ARG A 22 -57.33 40.98 -133.29
N ARG A 23 -58.28 40.31 -133.96
CA ARG A 23 -58.90 39.09 -133.42
C ARG A 23 -57.87 37.97 -133.23
N GLU A 24 -56.94 37.77 -134.16
CA GLU A 24 -55.89 36.74 -134.01
C GLU A 24 -54.89 37.06 -132.89
N GLU A 25 -54.52 38.33 -132.70
CA GLU A 25 -53.67 38.77 -131.59
C GLU A 25 -54.39 38.70 -130.24
N GLU A 26 -55.67 39.12 -130.18
CA GLU A 26 -56.53 38.93 -129.00
C GLU A 26 -56.60 37.44 -128.63
N MET A 27 -56.80 36.54 -129.60
CA MET A 27 -56.80 35.09 -129.35
C MET A 27 -55.42 34.57 -128.87
N ARG A 28 -54.31 35.16 -129.31
CA ARG A 28 -52.95 34.78 -128.84
C ARG A 28 -52.64 35.31 -127.45
N GLU A 29 -53.03 36.55 -127.16
CA GLU A 29 -52.90 37.10 -125.81
C GLU A 29 -53.79 36.31 -124.84
N ASP A 30 -54.98 35.91 -125.27
CA ASP A 30 -55.87 35.08 -124.48
C ASP A 30 -55.29 33.68 -124.27
N THR A 31 -54.64 33.06 -125.27
CA THR A 31 -53.97 31.76 -125.07
C THR A 31 -52.72 31.87 -124.19
N ILE A 32 -51.95 32.96 -124.27
CA ILE A 32 -50.81 33.19 -123.37
C ILE A 32 -51.29 33.45 -121.94
N LYS A 33 -52.37 34.22 -121.76
CA LYS A 33 -53.03 34.41 -120.47
C LYS A 33 -53.51 33.06 -119.92
N GLN A 34 -54.17 32.25 -120.74
CA GLN A 34 -54.61 30.90 -120.36
C GLN A 34 -53.42 30.01 -119.96
N LEU A 35 -52.33 29.96 -120.73
CA LEU A 35 -51.13 29.18 -120.40
C LEU A 35 -50.42 29.69 -119.14
N SER A 36 -50.38 31.01 -118.91
CA SER A 36 -49.80 31.59 -117.70
C SER A 36 -50.65 31.29 -116.46
N GLN A 37 -51.98 31.30 -116.63
CA GLN A 37 -52.93 30.88 -115.60
C GLN A 37 -52.78 29.38 -115.34
N GLU A 38 -52.64 28.56 -116.39
CA GLU A 38 -52.45 27.12 -116.29
C GLU A 38 -51.14 26.79 -115.56
N LYS A 39 -50.02 27.46 -115.89
CA LYS A 39 -48.75 27.30 -115.15
C LYS A 39 -48.81 27.77 -113.70
N MET A 40 -49.53 28.87 -113.43
CA MET A 40 -49.77 29.32 -112.05
C MET A 40 -50.62 28.33 -111.27
N LEU A 41 -51.66 27.77 -111.91
CA LEU A 41 -52.49 26.71 -111.34
C LEU A 41 -51.66 25.45 -111.11
N GLU A 42 -50.84 25.01 -112.06
CA GLU A 42 -49.98 23.84 -111.93
C GLU A 42 -48.94 24.00 -110.80
N ALA A 43 -48.32 25.19 -110.67
CA ALA A 43 -47.43 25.50 -109.57
C ALA A 43 -48.16 25.56 -108.22
N ASN A 44 -49.38 26.11 -108.20
CA ASN A 44 -50.23 26.12 -107.01
C ASN A 44 -50.63 24.70 -106.62
N MET A 45 -51.08 23.86 -107.55
CA MET A 45 -51.43 22.46 -107.32
C MET A 45 -50.22 21.66 -106.79
N ALA A 46 -49.05 21.80 -107.41
CA ALA A 46 -47.82 21.14 -106.93
C ALA A 46 -47.35 21.67 -105.56
N SER A 47 -47.67 22.93 -105.24
CA SER A 47 -47.41 23.49 -103.90
C SER A 47 -48.45 23.06 -102.88
N GLU A 48 -49.71 22.84 -103.31
CA GLU A 48 -50.80 22.34 -102.48
C GLU A 48 -50.46 20.95 -101.96
N ASP A 49 -50.00 20.03 -102.82
CA ASP A 49 -49.57 18.69 -102.39
C ASP A 49 -48.48 18.74 -101.30
N ARG A 50 -47.48 19.62 -101.46
CA ARG A 50 -46.41 19.80 -100.46
C ARG A 50 -46.91 20.49 -99.19
N VAL A 51 -47.86 21.41 -99.30
CA VAL A 51 -48.48 22.09 -98.16
C VAL A 51 -49.37 21.12 -97.40
N GLU A 52 -50.10 20.24 -98.09
CA GLU A 52 -50.89 19.16 -97.53
C GLU A 52 -50.01 18.15 -96.81
N GLU A 53 -48.90 17.72 -97.41
CA GLU A 53 -47.92 16.83 -96.79
C GLU A 53 -47.29 17.46 -95.53
N LYS A 54 -46.92 18.76 -95.59
CA LYS A 54 -46.43 19.49 -94.40
C LYS A 54 -47.52 19.65 -93.33
N ARG A 55 -48.77 19.88 -93.71
CA ARG A 55 -49.92 19.94 -92.77
C ARG A 55 -50.19 18.58 -92.15
N PHE A 56 -50.04 17.50 -92.91
CA PHE A 56 -50.16 16.12 -92.43
C PHE A 56 -49.03 15.79 -91.44
N LEU A 57 -47.77 16.07 -91.80
CA LEU A 57 -46.62 15.87 -90.92
C LEU A 57 -46.70 16.72 -89.64
N ARG A 58 -47.15 17.97 -89.73
CA ARG A 58 -47.40 18.80 -88.53
C ARG A 58 -48.51 18.23 -87.66
N ARG A 59 -49.62 17.76 -88.25
CA ARG A 59 -50.69 17.09 -87.50
C ARG A 59 -50.18 15.82 -86.81
N MET A 60 -49.38 15.03 -87.50
CA MET A 60 -48.75 13.84 -86.94
C MET A 60 -47.80 14.19 -85.79
N GLN A 61 -46.91 15.17 -85.97
CA GLN A 61 -46.01 15.65 -84.91
C GLN A 61 -46.74 16.23 -83.70
N MET A 62 -47.86 16.94 -83.91
CA MET A 62 -48.69 17.44 -82.81
C MET A 62 -49.36 16.28 -82.07
N ALA A 63 -49.90 15.30 -82.79
CA ALA A 63 -50.47 14.09 -82.20
C ALA A 63 -49.44 13.26 -81.45
N ASP A 64 -48.22 13.14 -81.96
CA ASP A 64 -47.11 12.42 -81.30
C ASP A 64 -46.66 13.16 -80.04
N LYS A 65 -46.55 14.49 -80.08
CA LYS A 65 -46.27 15.31 -78.88
C LYS A 65 -47.37 15.23 -77.84
N GLU A 66 -48.63 15.24 -78.26
CA GLU A 66 -49.78 15.06 -77.37
C GLU A 66 -49.74 13.68 -76.71
N ARG A 67 -49.39 12.63 -77.45
CA ARG A 67 -49.18 11.27 -76.93
C ARG A 67 -48.02 11.21 -75.95
N GLU A 68 -46.86 11.77 -76.28
CA GLU A 68 -45.70 11.83 -75.37
C GLU A 68 -46.04 12.58 -74.08
N MET A 69 -46.77 13.69 -74.19
CA MET A 69 -47.24 14.45 -73.05
C MET A 69 -48.21 13.62 -72.19
N GLN A 70 -49.20 12.96 -72.81
CA GLN A 70 -50.12 12.06 -72.12
C GLN A 70 -49.37 10.91 -71.42
N ASP A 71 -48.44 10.27 -72.10
CA ASP A 71 -47.60 9.21 -71.54
C ASP A 71 -46.75 9.71 -70.37
N SER A 72 -46.22 10.95 -70.45
CA SER A 72 -45.46 11.55 -69.36
C SER A 72 -46.33 11.84 -68.13
N ILE A 73 -47.58 12.30 -68.33
CA ILE A 73 -48.54 12.54 -67.26
C ILE A 73 -48.93 11.20 -66.61
N LEU A 74 -49.25 10.18 -67.41
CA LEU A 74 -49.58 8.85 -66.91
C LEU A 74 -48.42 8.20 -66.17
N LYS A 75 -47.18 8.38 -66.64
CA LYS A 75 -45.97 7.93 -65.92
C LYS A 75 -45.79 8.68 -64.61
N ALA A 76 -45.95 10.01 -64.60
CA ALA A 76 -45.84 10.81 -63.39
C ALA A 76 -46.92 10.46 -62.35
N GLU A 77 -48.16 10.17 -62.78
CA GLU A 77 -49.21 9.67 -61.89
C GLU A 77 -48.90 8.29 -61.34
N ARG A 78 -48.42 7.36 -62.18
CA ARG A 78 -47.97 6.03 -61.72
C ARG A 78 -46.82 6.14 -60.72
N ASP A 79 -45.83 6.98 -60.99
CA ASP A 79 -44.69 7.20 -60.09
C ASP A 79 -45.12 7.86 -58.77
N ARG A 80 -46.12 8.75 -58.80
CA ARG A 80 -46.73 9.30 -57.58
C ARG A 80 -47.41 8.23 -56.76
N ILE A 81 -48.23 7.39 -57.38
CA ILE A 81 -48.92 6.28 -56.69
C ILE A 81 -47.91 5.30 -56.09
N ILE A 82 -46.88 4.91 -56.85
CA ILE A 82 -45.83 4.01 -56.37
C ILE A 82 -45.08 4.64 -55.19
N LYS A 83 -44.76 5.93 -55.24
CA LYS A 83 -44.11 6.64 -54.13
C LYS A 83 -45.01 6.72 -52.90
N GLU A 84 -46.29 7.00 -53.07
CA GLU A 84 -47.26 7.01 -51.97
C GLU A 84 -47.38 5.62 -51.33
N GLU A 85 -47.45 4.56 -52.13
CA GLU A 85 -47.45 3.17 -51.64
C GLU A 85 -46.15 2.82 -50.89
N GLN A 86 -44.99 3.26 -51.40
CA GLN A 86 -43.69 3.08 -50.73
C GLN A 86 -43.64 3.83 -49.39
N MET A 87 -44.04 5.09 -49.36
CA MET A 87 -44.10 5.89 -48.12
C MET A 87 -45.03 5.25 -47.09
N LEU A 88 -46.20 4.77 -47.50
CA LEU A 88 -47.14 4.08 -46.60
C LEU A 88 -46.56 2.76 -46.07
N GLN A 89 -45.81 2.02 -46.88
CA GLN A 89 -45.11 0.81 -46.42
C GLN A 89 -43.98 1.15 -45.45
N GLU A 90 -43.18 2.18 -45.74
CA GLU A 90 -42.13 2.67 -44.85
C GLU A 90 -42.68 3.16 -43.51
N GLU A 91 -43.78 3.92 -43.52
CA GLU A 91 -44.46 4.36 -42.29
C GLU A 91 -44.98 3.18 -41.48
N ARG A 92 -45.59 2.17 -42.12
CA ARG A 92 -46.02 0.95 -41.43
C ARG A 92 -44.85 0.20 -40.81
N MET A 93 -43.76 0.01 -41.56
CA MET A 93 -42.56 -0.63 -41.03
C MET A 93 -41.92 0.20 -39.90
N ALA A 94 -41.92 1.53 -40.00
CA ALA A 94 -41.41 2.41 -38.96
C ALA A 94 -42.24 2.29 -37.68
N MET A 95 -43.58 2.27 -37.79
CA MET A 95 -44.48 2.07 -36.64
C MET A 95 -44.30 0.68 -36.01
N GLU A 96 -44.15 -0.38 -36.80
CA GLU A 96 -43.89 -1.73 -36.29
C GLU A 96 -42.53 -1.81 -35.58
N LEU A 97 -41.48 -1.23 -36.17
CA LEU A 97 -40.16 -1.15 -35.56
C LEU A 97 -40.18 -0.32 -34.27
N GLU A 98 -40.90 0.80 -34.24
CA GLU A 98 -41.08 1.60 -33.04
C GLU A 98 -41.81 0.80 -31.95
N LYS A 99 -42.87 0.07 -32.32
CA LYS A 99 -43.60 -0.78 -31.39
C LYS A 99 -42.70 -1.87 -30.79
N ILE A 100 -41.91 -2.56 -31.61
CA ILE A 100 -40.94 -3.57 -31.15
C ILE A 100 -39.89 -2.93 -30.22
N LYS A 101 -39.38 -1.74 -30.55
CA LYS A 101 -38.44 -1.00 -29.68
C LYS A 101 -39.09 -0.62 -28.34
N LEU A 102 -40.31 -0.09 -28.37
CA LEU A 102 -41.04 0.29 -27.17
C LEU A 102 -41.34 -0.92 -26.28
N GLU A 103 -41.76 -2.05 -26.86
CA GLU A 103 -41.94 -3.32 -26.14
C GLU A 103 -40.60 -3.79 -25.53
N GLY A 104 -39.50 -3.75 -26.29
CA GLY A 104 -38.17 -4.06 -25.77
C GLY A 104 -37.76 -3.17 -24.58
N THR A 105 -37.96 -1.85 -24.68
CA THR A 105 -37.66 -0.92 -23.57
C THR A 105 -38.57 -1.12 -22.36
N ARG A 106 -39.85 -1.47 -22.57
CA ARG A 106 -40.79 -1.80 -21.49
C ARG A 106 -40.33 -3.06 -20.76
N ASP A 107 -39.94 -4.10 -21.50
CA ASP A 107 -39.44 -5.33 -20.91
C ASP A 107 -38.11 -5.12 -20.17
N GLU A 108 -37.20 -4.31 -20.72
CA GLU A 108 -35.94 -3.95 -20.05
C GLU A 108 -36.17 -3.17 -18.76
N LYS A 109 -37.07 -2.18 -18.77
CA LYS A 109 -37.45 -1.42 -17.57
C LYS A 109 -38.15 -2.29 -16.54
N MET A 110 -39.04 -3.20 -16.98
CA MET A 110 -39.67 -4.18 -16.11
C MET A 110 -38.62 -5.10 -15.46
N ARG A 111 -37.67 -5.63 -16.26
CA ARG A 111 -36.55 -6.42 -15.75
C ARG A 111 -35.65 -5.63 -14.81
N GLN A 112 -35.41 -4.34 -15.08
CA GLN A 112 -34.66 -3.46 -14.19
C GLN A 112 -35.38 -3.28 -12.86
N GLN A 113 -36.68 -3.01 -12.88
CA GLN A 113 -37.50 -2.89 -11.66
C GLN A 113 -37.48 -4.20 -10.85
N ILE A 114 -37.51 -5.36 -11.52
CA ILE A 114 -37.39 -6.67 -10.84
C ILE A 114 -35.98 -6.85 -10.25
N ARG A 115 -34.91 -6.47 -10.96
CA ARG A 115 -33.53 -6.50 -10.44
C ARG A 115 -33.37 -5.65 -9.19
N GLU A 116 -33.86 -4.42 -9.22
CA GLU A 116 -33.76 -3.49 -8.10
C GLU A 116 -34.61 -3.93 -6.90
N ASN A 117 -35.81 -4.49 -7.13
CA ASN A 117 -36.74 -4.87 -6.06
C ASN A 117 -36.56 -6.30 -5.53
N SER A 118 -35.90 -7.19 -6.27
CA SER A 118 -35.67 -8.57 -5.82
C SER A 118 -34.48 -8.63 -4.86
N ILE A 119 -34.71 -9.26 -3.70
CA ILE A 119 -33.67 -9.44 -2.68
C ILE A 119 -32.62 -10.44 -3.18
N GLU A 120 -33.05 -11.52 -3.84
CA GLU A 120 -32.17 -12.57 -4.34
C GLU A 120 -31.11 -12.07 -5.33
N LEU A 121 -31.50 -11.23 -6.30
CA LEU A 121 -30.56 -10.67 -7.28
C LEU A 121 -29.60 -9.67 -6.63
N ARG A 122 -30.10 -8.88 -5.66
CA ARG A 122 -29.24 -7.95 -4.89
C ARG A 122 -28.21 -8.68 -4.05
N GLU A 123 -28.59 -9.78 -3.41
CA GLU A 123 -27.67 -10.63 -2.66
C GLU A 123 -26.65 -11.32 -3.60
N LEU A 124 -27.11 -11.80 -4.75
CA LEU A 124 -26.23 -12.35 -5.79
C LEU A 124 -25.20 -11.30 -6.24
N GLU A 125 -25.65 -10.08 -6.57
CA GLU A 125 -24.77 -8.98 -6.94
C GLU A 125 -23.78 -8.62 -5.83
N ALA A 126 -24.23 -8.58 -4.57
CA ALA A 126 -23.35 -8.33 -3.43
C ALA A 126 -22.28 -9.43 -3.29
N LYS A 127 -22.67 -10.70 -3.44
CA LYS A 127 -21.74 -11.84 -3.48
C LYS A 127 -20.76 -11.71 -4.65
N LEU A 128 -21.22 -11.38 -5.85
CA LEU A 128 -20.34 -11.18 -7.01
C LEU A 128 -19.38 -10.00 -6.82
N LYS A 129 -19.84 -8.87 -6.26
CA LYS A 129 -18.96 -7.74 -5.89
C LYS A 129 -17.91 -8.17 -4.87
N SER A 130 -18.29 -8.93 -3.85
CA SER A 130 -17.33 -9.47 -2.86
C SER A 130 -16.28 -10.39 -3.50
N ALA A 131 -16.66 -11.14 -4.54
CA ALA A 131 -15.76 -12.01 -5.28
C ALA A 131 -14.74 -11.22 -6.10
N TYR A 132 -15.15 -10.11 -6.74
CA TYR A 132 -14.21 -9.19 -7.39
C TYR A 132 -13.23 -8.60 -6.38
N MET A 133 -13.71 -8.15 -5.22
CA MET A 133 -12.84 -7.64 -4.15
C MET A 133 -11.84 -8.71 -3.65
N ASN A 134 -12.28 -9.97 -3.55
CA ASN A 134 -11.40 -11.07 -3.16
C ASN A 134 -10.37 -11.41 -4.24
N LYS A 135 -10.76 -11.38 -5.51
CA LYS A 135 -9.84 -11.56 -6.64
C LYS A 135 -8.79 -10.45 -6.69
N GLU A 136 -9.20 -9.20 -6.50
CA GLU A 136 -8.28 -8.06 -6.41
C GLU A 136 -7.34 -8.19 -5.22
N ARG A 137 -7.86 -8.57 -4.05
CA ARG A 137 -7.03 -8.82 -2.86
C ARG A 137 -6.01 -9.95 -3.11
N ALA A 138 -6.40 -11.02 -3.78
CA ALA A 138 -5.49 -12.11 -4.12
C ALA A 138 -4.38 -11.64 -5.07
N ALA A 139 -4.72 -10.81 -6.06
CA ALA A 139 -3.74 -10.19 -6.95
C ALA A 139 -2.77 -9.26 -6.18
N GLN A 140 -3.29 -8.45 -5.26
CA GLN A 140 -2.45 -7.58 -4.39
C GLN A 140 -1.53 -8.38 -3.47
N LEU A 141 -2.00 -9.50 -2.92
CA LEU A 141 -1.16 -10.39 -2.10
C LEU A 141 -0.05 -11.01 -2.95
N ALA A 142 -0.38 -11.50 -4.15
CA ALA A 142 0.62 -12.04 -5.07
C ALA A 142 1.66 -11.00 -5.49
N GLU A 143 1.24 -9.75 -5.75
CA GLU A 143 2.15 -8.63 -6.02
C GLU A 143 3.05 -8.32 -4.83
N LYS A 144 2.48 -8.24 -3.62
CA LYS A 144 3.24 -8.01 -2.39
C LYS A 144 4.25 -9.13 -2.12
N ASP A 145 3.87 -10.37 -2.36
CA ASP A 145 4.76 -11.52 -2.21
C ASP A 145 5.87 -11.49 -3.24
N ALA A 146 5.58 -11.18 -4.51
CA ALA A 146 6.60 -10.96 -5.54
C ALA A 146 7.60 -9.87 -5.14
N LEU A 147 7.10 -8.71 -4.67
CA LEU A 147 7.94 -7.63 -4.15
C LEU A 147 8.78 -8.06 -2.95
N LYS A 148 8.25 -8.91 -2.06
CA LYS A 148 8.99 -9.46 -0.93
C LYS A 148 10.14 -10.36 -1.41
N TYR A 149 9.87 -11.25 -2.36
CA TYR A 149 10.92 -12.10 -2.95
C TYR A 149 12.00 -11.28 -3.66
N ASP A 150 11.63 -10.22 -4.40
CA ASP A 150 12.58 -9.30 -5.01
C ASP A 150 13.45 -8.57 -3.99
N ARG A 151 12.85 -8.11 -2.87
CA ARG A 151 13.60 -7.49 -1.77
C ARG A 151 14.56 -8.48 -1.13
N MET A 152 14.11 -9.69 -0.82
CA MET A 152 14.96 -10.73 -0.25
C MET A 152 16.11 -11.09 -1.20
N ALA A 153 15.88 -11.13 -2.51
CA ALA A 153 16.93 -11.36 -3.50
C ALA A 153 17.98 -10.23 -3.50
N ARG A 154 17.55 -8.96 -3.47
CA ARG A 154 18.45 -7.81 -3.38
C ARG A 154 19.23 -7.77 -2.07
N GLU A 155 18.57 -8.01 -0.93
CA GLU A 155 19.21 -8.09 0.38
C GLU A 155 20.24 -9.21 0.44
N ALA A 156 19.94 -10.38 -0.13
CA ALA A 156 20.89 -11.48 -0.24
C ALA A 156 22.10 -11.13 -1.12
N GLU A 157 21.91 -10.37 -2.20
CA GLU A 157 22.99 -9.88 -3.04
C GLU A 157 23.88 -8.87 -2.30
N ILE A 158 23.29 -7.90 -1.60
CA ILE A 158 24.01 -6.94 -0.75
C ILE A 158 24.78 -7.68 0.35
N ALA A 159 24.17 -8.65 1.02
CA ALA A 159 24.82 -9.44 2.06
C ALA A 159 26.03 -10.24 1.51
N ARG A 160 25.94 -10.76 0.28
CA ARG A 160 27.08 -11.39 -0.40
C ARG A 160 28.19 -10.39 -0.67
N GLN A 161 27.88 -9.20 -1.18
CA GLN A 161 28.88 -8.16 -1.42
C GLN A 161 29.56 -7.72 -0.12
N MET A 162 28.79 -7.42 0.91
CA MET A 162 29.31 -7.06 2.24
C MET A 162 30.21 -8.16 2.83
N LYS A 163 29.84 -9.44 2.67
CA LYS A 163 30.66 -10.56 3.10
C LYS A 163 32.00 -10.60 2.35
N THR A 164 31.98 -10.43 1.03
CA THR A 164 33.23 -10.39 0.23
C THR A 164 34.13 -9.22 0.58
N GLU A 165 33.57 -8.04 0.89
CA GLU A 165 34.36 -6.89 1.35
C GLU A 165 34.95 -7.11 2.74
N ASN A 166 34.18 -7.69 3.66
CA ASN A 166 34.66 -8.02 5.00
C ASN A 166 35.77 -9.08 4.95
N GLU A 167 35.64 -10.11 4.11
CA GLU A 167 36.69 -11.11 3.89
C GLU A 167 37.98 -10.47 3.34
N ARG A 168 37.87 -9.49 2.42
CA ARG A 168 39.02 -8.71 1.93
C ARG A 168 39.65 -7.83 3.01
N ALA A 169 38.85 -7.20 3.85
CA ALA A 169 39.34 -6.40 4.97
C ALA A 169 40.09 -7.29 5.98
N GLN A 170 39.52 -8.46 6.33
CA GLN A 170 40.16 -9.43 7.22
C GLN A 170 41.45 -9.99 6.65
N SER A 171 41.53 -10.29 5.35
CA SER A 171 42.80 -10.72 4.75
C SER A 171 43.86 -9.63 4.84
N ALA A 172 43.50 -8.37 4.57
CA ALA A 172 44.43 -7.25 4.69
C ALA A 172 44.90 -7.00 6.13
N GLU A 173 44.03 -7.20 7.13
CA GLU A 173 44.45 -7.13 8.54
C GLU A 173 45.41 -8.26 8.90
N ARG A 174 45.12 -9.50 8.48
CA ARG A 174 46.05 -10.63 8.68
C ARG A 174 47.41 -10.39 8.03
N ASP A 175 47.44 -9.83 6.82
CA ASP A 175 48.70 -9.51 6.15
C ASP A 175 49.50 -8.46 6.94
N ARG A 176 48.84 -7.42 7.45
CA ARG A 176 49.47 -6.41 8.33
C ARG A 176 49.96 -6.99 9.66
N GLU A 177 49.25 -7.96 10.23
CA GLU A 177 49.68 -8.67 11.43
C GLU A 177 50.91 -9.54 11.16
N LEU A 178 50.94 -10.23 10.01
CA LEU A 178 52.11 -10.99 9.57
C LEU A 178 53.33 -10.09 9.33
N GLU A 179 53.15 -8.93 8.71
CA GLU A 179 54.22 -7.94 8.54
C GLU A 179 54.79 -7.48 9.89
N ARG A 180 53.92 -7.11 10.85
CA ARG A 180 54.35 -6.74 12.20
C ARG A 180 55.08 -7.88 12.92
N PHE A 181 54.60 -9.11 12.76
CA PHE A 181 55.25 -10.28 13.35
C PHE A 181 56.64 -10.52 12.74
N GLN A 182 56.79 -10.34 11.42
CA GLN A 182 58.10 -10.40 10.76
C GLN A 182 59.04 -9.29 11.23
N GLU A 183 58.55 -8.07 11.43
CA GLU A 183 59.32 -6.97 12.01
C GLU A 183 59.78 -7.28 13.43
N GLN A 184 58.90 -7.85 14.27
CA GLN A 184 59.24 -8.29 15.62
C GLN A 184 60.33 -9.37 15.63
N ILE A 185 60.25 -10.36 14.72
CA ILE A 185 61.28 -11.39 14.60
C ILE A 185 62.62 -10.77 14.18
N ARG A 186 62.63 -9.86 13.21
CA ARG A 186 63.86 -9.16 12.79
C ARG A 186 64.47 -8.38 13.95
N TYR A 187 63.64 -7.68 14.71
CA TYR A 187 64.09 -6.95 15.90
C TYR A 187 64.64 -7.87 16.99
N GLN A 188 64.02 -9.04 17.22
CA GLN A 188 64.55 -10.05 18.15
C GLN A 188 65.92 -10.57 17.70
N GLN A 189 66.09 -10.89 16.41
CA GLN A 189 67.38 -11.31 15.85
C GLN A 189 68.47 -10.24 16.00
N GLU A 190 68.12 -8.97 15.83
CA GLU A 190 69.04 -7.85 16.06
C GLU A 190 69.46 -7.73 17.54
N LEU A 191 68.52 -7.93 18.48
CA LEU A 191 68.82 -7.95 19.91
C LEU A 191 69.70 -9.15 20.31
N GLU A 192 69.41 -10.34 19.78
CA GLU A 192 70.24 -11.53 20.00
C GLU A 192 71.68 -11.28 19.53
N ARG A 193 71.85 -10.67 18.35
CA ARG A 193 73.16 -10.29 17.84
C ARG A 193 73.88 -9.27 18.72
N GLN A 194 73.17 -8.30 19.30
CA GLN A 194 73.75 -7.35 20.26
C GLN A 194 74.21 -8.04 21.54
N LEU A 195 73.46 -9.06 22.02
CA LEU A 195 73.86 -9.86 23.18
C LEU A 195 75.11 -10.69 22.89
N GLU A 196 75.17 -11.35 21.73
CA GLU A 196 76.37 -12.07 21.27
C GLU A 196 77.59 -11.13 21.20
N GLU A 197 77.42 -9.93 20.66
CA GLU A 197 78.50 -8.92 20.63
C GLU A 197 78.94 -8.49 22.04
N GLN A 198 78.02 -8.38 23.00
CA GLN A 198 78.37 -8.10 24.40
C GLN A 198 79.11 -9.26 25.06
N GLU A 199 78.74 -10.50 24.76
CA GLU A 199 79.44 -11.69 25.26
C GLU A 199 80.87 -11.78 24.72
N VAL A 200 81.08 -11.51 23.43
CA VAL A 200 82.42 -11.44 22.82
C VAL A 200 83.26 -10.33 23.48
N LYS A 201 82.69 -9.15 23.73
CA LYS A 201 83.39 -8.07 24.45
C LYS A 201 83.78 -8.47 25.88
N LYS A 202 82.92 -9.21 26.58
CA LYS A 202 83.24 -9.76 27.91
C LYS A 202 84.40 -10.76 27.84
N GLN A 203 84.43 -11.62 26.82
CA GLN A 203 85.53 -12.57 26.61
C GLN A 203 86.86 -11.84 26.34
N GLN A 204 86.85 -10.82 25.47
CA GLN A 204 88.03 -10.00 25.18
C GLN A 204 88.54 -9.28 26.44
N ALA A 205 87.65 -8.67 27.23
CA ALA A 205 88.02 -8.02 28.49
C ALA A 205 88.59 -9.02 29.52
N TYR A 206 88.07 -10.26 29.54
CA TYR A 206 88.62 -11.31 30.39
C TYR A 206 90.02 -11.76 29.96
N GLU A 207 90.28 -11.85 28.66
CA GLU A 207 91.62 -12.14 28.13
C GLU A 207 92.63 -11.01 28.45
N GLU A 208 92.20 -9.75 28.34
CA GLU A 208 93.00 -8.58 28.74
C GLU A 208 93.30 -8.61 30.24
N PHE A 209 92.31 -8.89 31.08
CA PHE A 209 92.50 -9.04 32.52
C PHE A 209 93.50 -10.14 32.88
N LEU A 210 93.49 -11.28 32.17
CA LEU A 210 94.48 -12.34 32.39
C LEU A 210 95.91 -11.90 32.02
N LYS A 211 96.06 -11.12 30.94
CA LYS A 211 97.36 -10.54 30.54
C LYS A 211 97.84 -9.52 31.58
N GLU A 212 96.97 -8.65 32.06
CA GLU A 212 97.28 -7.68 33.11
C GLU A 212 97.66 -8.38 34.42
N LYS A 213 96.93 -9.44 34.82
CA LYS A 213 97.25 -10.23 36.01
C LYS A 213 98.65 -10.85 35.92
N LEU A 214 99.01 -11.45 34.78
CA LEU A 214 100.36 -11.99 34.57
C LEU A 214 101.44 -10.91 34.68
N MET A 215 101.18 -9.72 34.12
CA MET A 215 102.10 -8.58 34.22
C MET A 215 102.22 -8.06 35.66
N ILE A 216 101.13 -8.02 36.42
CA ILE A 216 101.12 -7.65 37.84
C ILE A 216 101.89 -8.68 38.66
N ASP A 217 101.72 -9.98 38.40
CA ASP A 217 102.45 -11.04 39.08
C ASP A 217 103.97 -10.93 38.83
N GLU A 218 104.40 -10.52 37.63
CA GLU A 218 105.81 -10.20 37.34
C GLU A 218 106.33 -8.97 38.10
N ILE A 219 105.52 -7.93 38.26
CA ILE A 219 105.88 -6.73 39.05
C ILE A 219 105.99 -7.10 40.53
N VAL A 220 105.03 -7.86 41.08
CA VAL A 220 105.06 -8.32 42.48
C VAL A 220 106.30 -9.16 42.75
N ARG A 221 106.70 -10.01 41.80
CA ARG A 221 107.94 -10.78 41.89
C ARG A 221 109.18 -9.87 41.96
N LYS A 222 109.26 -8.84 41.11
CA LYS A 222 110.35 -7.85 41.14
C LYS A 222 110.38 -7.06 42.46
N ILE A 223 109.21 -6.68 42.99
CA ILE A 223 109.11 -6.02 44.30
C ILE A 223 109.64 -6.94 45.40
N TYR A 224 109.29 -8.23 45.39
CA TYR A 224 109.80 -9.18 46.38
C TYR A 224 111.33 -9.35 46.30
N GLU A 225 111.90 -9.36 45.10
CA GLU A 225 113.35 -9.43 44.89
C GLU A 225 114.05 -8.14 45.36
N GLU A 226 113.46 -6.96 45.13
CA GLU A 226 113.95 -5.67 45.65
C GLU A 226 113.83 -5.57 47.18
N ASP A 227 112.71 -6.01 47.77
CA ASP A 227 112.47 -6.03 49.22
C ASP A 227 113.47 -6.92 49.97
N GLN A 228 113.89 -8.05 49.36
CA GLN A 228 114.92 -8.91 49.95
C GLN A 228 116.28 -8.21 49.97
N ASN A 229 116.66 -7.54 48.89
CA ASN A 229 117.91 -6.78 48.82
C ASN A 229 117.90 -5.61 49.82
N GLU A 230 116.78 -4.92 49.99
CA GLU A 230 116.64 -3.86 51.00
C GLU A 230 116.75 -4.39 52.44
N ARG A 231 116.16 -5.55 52.74
CA ARG A 231 116.26 -6.19 54.07
C ARG A 231 117.71 -6.54 54.42
N GLU A 232 118.50 -7.01 53.46
CA GLU A 232 119.92 -7.31 53.67
C GLU A 232 120.73 -6.05 53.97
N ILE A 233 120.49 -4.95 53.23
CA ILE A 233 121.12 -3.64 53.47
C ILE A 233 120.71 -3.08 54.84
N ALA A 234 119.44 -3.19 55.21
CA ALA A 234 118.92 -2.73 56.50
C ALA A 234 119.52 -3.50 57.68
N LEU A 235 119.75 -4.81 57.54
CA LEU A 235 120.39 -5.64 58.57
C LEU A 235 121.85 -5.22 58.82
N GLN A 236 122.58 -4.89 57.75
CA GLN A 236 123.95 -4.38 57.84
C GLN A 236 124.02 -3.00 58.50
N LYS A 237 123.10 -2.09 58.16
CA LYS A 237 122.97 -0.78 58.82
C LYS A 237 122.58 -0.91 60.29
N ARG A 238 121.67 -1.84 60.64
CA ARG A 238 121.30 -2.12 62.04
C ARG A 238 122.49 -2.58 62.87
N LYS A 239 123.30 -3.54 62.40
CA LYS A 239 124.51 -4.01 63.12
C LYS A 239 125.52 -2.88 63.36
N ALA A 240 125.68 -1.96 62.40
CA ALA A 240 126.53 -0.78 62.57
C ALA A 240 125.95 0.19 63.62
N THR A 241 124.66 0.50 63.56
CA THR A 241 124.00 1.37 64.57
C THR A 241 123.95 0.76 65.97
N GLN A 242 123.89 -0.57 66.10
CA GLN A 242 123.79 -1.26 67.39
C GLN A 242 125.08 -1.10 68.22
N LYS A 243 126.25 -1.12 67.57
CA LYS A 243 127.54 -0.81 68.22
C LYS A 243 127.61 0.65 68.69
N TYR A 244 127.15 1.59 67.87
CA TYR A 244 127.05 3.01 68.25
C TYR A 244 126.02 3.26 69.38
N ILE A 245 124.93 2.50 69.43
CA ILE A 245 123.88 2.63 70.44
C ILE A 245 124.32 2.09 71.81
N GLU A 246 125.16 1.05 71.88
CA GLU A 246 125.70 0.56 73.15
C GLU A 246 126.62 1.59 73.82
N GLU A 247 127.49 2.24 73.03
CA GLU A 247 128.35 3.33 73.50
C GLU A 247 127.54 4.59 73.90
N PHE A 248 126.42 4.85 73.22
CA PHE A 248 125.51 5.95 73.56
C PHE A 248 124.62 5.66 74.77
N LYS A 249 124.19 4.40 74.99
CA LYS A 249 123.35 3.99 76.13
C LYS A 249 124.08 4.11 77.47
N ALA A 250 125.38 3.84 77.52
CA ALA A 250 126.19 4.07 78.72
C ALA A 250 126.24 5.56 79.11
N LYS A 251 126.32 6.46 78.12
CA LYS A 251 126.33 7.93 78.34
C LYS A 251 124.92 8.49 78.62
N ARG A 252 123.85 7.87 78.11
CA ARG A 252 122.46 8.30 78.30
C ARG A 252 121.82 7.83 79.60
N GLN A 253 122.27 6.75 80.23
CA GLN A 253 121.77 6.36 81.57
C GLN A 253 122.03 7.46 82.61
N VAL A 254 123.19 8.11 82.57
CA VAL A 254 123.54 9.26 83.41
C VAL A 254 122.64 10.49 83.14
N TRP A 255 122.13 10.63 81.91
CA TRP A 255 121.27 11.74 81.51
C TRP A 255 119.78 11.48 81.80
N LYS A 256 119.34 10.21 81.79
CA LYS A 256 117.95 9.79 82.03
C LYS A 256 117.47 10.00 83.48
N ASP A 257 118.37 9.91 84.46
CA ASP A 257 117.98 10.19 85.85
C ASP A 257 117.67 11.68 86.07
N ILE A 258 118.26 12.56 85.25
CA ILE A 258 118.09 14.02 85.31
C ILE A 258 116.82 14.50 84.57
N GLU A 259 116.36 13.76 83.56
CA GLU A 259 115.20 14.15 82.74
C GLU A 259 113.87 13.56 83.23
N LYS A 260 113.90 12.44 83.98
CA LYS A 260 112.70 11.82 84.56
C LYS A 260 111.94 12.75 85.51
N GLN A 261 112.63 13.68 86.16
CA GLN A 261 112.04 14.71 87.03
C GLN A 261 111.32 15.82 86.25
N LYS A 262 111.62 16.01 84.95
CA LYS A 262 110.97 17.03 84.11
C LYS A 262 109.73 16.52 83.39
N MET A 263 109.64 15.21 83.12
CA MET A 263 108.52 14.59 82.39
C MET A 263 107.24 14.39 83.23
N GLU A 264 107.34 14.39 84.57
CA GLU A 264 106.15 14.35 85.44
C GLU A 264 105.33 15.64 85.38
N GLU A 265 105.95 16.76 84.97
CA GLU A 265 105.29 18.07 84.85
C GLU A 265 104.55 18.24 83.51
N GLU A 266 104.99 17.57 82.43
CA GLU A 266 104.38 17.69 81.09
C GLU A 266 103.16 16.78 80.88
N ASN A 267 103.08 15.65 81.60
CA ASN A 267 101.92 14.74 81.56
C ASN A 267 100.63 15.36 82.13
N ARG A 268 100.69 16.52 82.80
CA ARG A 268 99.49 17.27 83.22
C ARG A 268 98.79 17.98 82.06
N LYS A 269 99.50 18.33 80.97
CA LYS A 269 98.94 19.10 79.84
C LYS A 269 98.21 18.23 78.80
N ILE A 270 98.41 16.91 78.81
CA ILE A 270 97.80 15.99 77.84
C ILE A 270 96.35 15.60 78.22
N MET A 271 95.95 15.74 79.49
CA MET A 271 94.59 15.46 79.95
C MET A 271 93.55 16.53 79.55
N GLU A 272 94.00 17.74 79.19
CA GLU A 272 93.11 18.86 78.87
C GLU A 272 92.65 18.85 77.40
N PHE A 273 93.40 18.22 76.49
CA PHE A 273 93.07 18.15 75.07
C PHE A 273 91.99 17.09 74.75
N ALA A 274 91.87 16.03 75.56
CA ALA A 274 90.91 14.95 75.36
C ALA A 274 89.45 15.33 75.66
N LYS A 275 89.20 16.39 76.44
CA LYS A 275 87.84 16.84 76.80
C LYS A 275 87.18 17.68 75.70
N VAL A 276 87.96 18.37 74.86
CA VAL A 276 87.46 19.31 73.83
C VAL A 276 86.86 18.60 72.60
N GLN A 277 87.22 17.33 72.37
CA GLN A 277 86.77 16.57 71.20
C GLN A 277 85.41 15.89 71.40
N ALA A 278 85.02 15.59 72.65
CA ALA A 278 83.75 14.95 72.98
C ALA A 278 82.54 15.91 72.93
N GLU A 279 82.75 17.21 73.15
CA GLU A 279 81.66 18.21 73.14
C GLU A 279 81.19 18.62 71.73
N ARG A 280 81.99 18.33 70.69
CA ARG A 280 81.70 18.71 69.29
C ARG A 280 80.82 17.71 68.53
N GLU A 281 80.70 16.47 69.02
CA GLU A 281 79.85 15.44 68.42
C GLU A 281 78.43 15.42 68.99
N ALA A 282 78.23 15.90 70.23
CA ALA A 282 76.92 16.02 70.86
C ALA A 282 76.01 17.06 70.17
N LEU A 283 76.56 18.22 69.77
CA LEU A 283 75.78 19.34 69.19
C LEU A 283 75.19 19.06 67.79
N ARG A 284 75.72 18.09 67.02
CA ARG A 284 75.19 17.74 65.69
C ARG A 284 74.02 16.74 65.71
N GLN A 285 73.83 16.05 66.83
CA GLN A 285 72.76 15.06 67.01
C GLN A 285 71.45 15.71 67.46
N ASP A 286 71.49 16.86 68.12
CA ASP A 286 70.31 17.53 68.66
C ASP A 286 69.57 18.37 67.59
N GLU A 287 70.26 19.00 66.63
CA GLU A 287 69.63 19.78 65.54
C GLU A 287 68.83 18.94 64.53
N LYS A 288 69.07 17.63 64.44
CA LYS A 288 68.29 16.73 63.58
C LYS A 288 66.96 16.32 64.21
N LYS A 289 66.93 16.13 65.54
CA LYS A 289 65.73 15.68 66.25
C LYS A 289 64.63 16.74 66.28
N GLU A 290 64.99 18.02 66.39
CA GLU A 290 64.00 19.11 66.41
C GLU A 290 63.28 19.33 65.05
N LYS A 291 63.94 19.02 63.92
CA LYS A 291 63.33 19.14 62.58
C LYS A 291 62.33 18.02 62.30
N ASP A 292 62.60 16.82 62.78
CA ASP A 292 61.71 15.67 62.63
C ASP A 292 60.46 15.78 63.52
N GLU A 293 60.59 16.35 64.72
CA GLU A 293 59.46 16.60 65.64
C GLU A 293 58.52 17.72 65.15
N ALA A 294 59.05 18.73 64.44
CA ALA A 294 58.23 19.79 63.84
C ALA A 294 57.43 19.28 62.63
N MET A 295 58.01 18.37 61.82
CA MET A 295 57.34 17.80 60.65
C MET A 295 56.23 16.80 61.04
N ALA A 296 56.42 16.06 62.14
CA ALA A 296 55.42 15.14 62.69
C ALA A 296 54.16 15.86 63.23
N LYS A 297 54.32 17.03 63.87
CA LYS A 297 53.18 17.82 64.39
C LYS A 297 52.29 18.39 63.29
N VAL A 298 52.89 18.82 62.17
CA VAL A 298 52.14 19.32 61.00
C VAL A 298 51.36 18.19 60.33
N GLN A 299 51.95 17.00 60.19
CA GLN A 299 51.26 15.83 59.63
C GLN A 299 50.11 15.34 60.52
N GLN A 300 50.24 15.40 61.85
CA GLN A 300 49.14 15.08 62.76
C GLN A 300 47.98 16.08 62.66
N SER A 301 48.25 17.38 62.62
CA SER A 301 47.17 18.39 62.45
C SER A 301 46.44 18.26 61.11
N LEU A 302 47.17 17.93 60.03
CA LEU A 302 46.57 17.74 58.70
C LEU A 302 45.71 16.46 58.65
N ALA A 303 46.13 15.40 59.33
CA ALA A 303 45.36 14.16 59.42
C ALA A 303 44.06 14.34 60.24
N GLU A 304 44.11 15.11 61.34
CA GLU A 304 42.93 15.42 62.16
C GLU A 304 41.93 16.34 61.44
N ASP A 305 42.41 17.28 60.62
CA ASP A 305 41.54 18.17 59.83
C ASP A 305 40.90 17.43 58.63
N ILE A 306 41.62 16.51 57.99
CA ILE A 306 41.06 15.64 56.95
C ILE A 306 39.99 14.71 57.54
N ALA A 307 40.26 14.12 58.71
CA ALA A 307 39.31 13.24 59.39
C ALA A 307 38.03 13.97 59.82
N ARG A 308 38.13 15.23 60.29
CA ARG A 308 36.94 16.05 60.59
C ARG A 308 36.12 16.38 59.35
N LEU A 309 36.76 16.79 58.25
CA LEU A 309 36.07 17.11 57.00
C LEU A 309 35.39 15.88 56.36
N GLU A 310 35.97 14.69 56.49
CA GLU A 310 35.35 13.44 56.06
C GLU A 310 34.20 13.02 56.97
N GLN A 311 34.30 13.23 58.29
CA GLN A 311 33.20 13.00 59.22
C GLN A 311 32.01 13.92 58.94
N GLU A 312 32.22 15.23 58.75
CA GLU A 312 31.15 16.17 58.41
C GLU A 312 30.49 15.84 57.05
N ARG A 313 31.27 15.37 56.06
CA ARG A 313 30.72 14.90 54.77
C ARG A 313 29.88 13.65 54.93
N THR A 314 30.35 12.67 55.70
CA THR A 314 29.61 11.42 55.91
C THR A 314 28.36 11.62 56.77
N GLU A 315 28.36 12.56 57.71
CA GLU A 315 27.16 12.97 58.45
C GLU A 315 26.15 13.68 57.54
N MET A 316 26.59 14.58 56.66
CA MET A 316 25.72 15.22 55.67
C MET A 316 25.16 14.24 54.63
N GLU A 317 25.93 13.22 54.24
CA GLU A 317 25.48 12.15 53.35
C GLU A 317 24.50 11.20 54.05
N ARG A 318 24.70 10.89 55.33
CA ARG A 318 23.73 10.13 56.14
C ARG A 318 22.41 10.87 56.30
N ILE A 319 22.44 12.16 56.61
CA ILE A 319 21.22 12.98 56.71
C ILE A 319 20.48 13.04 55.36
N ARG A 320 21.20 13.12 54.22
CA ARG A 320 20.58 13.05 52.88
C ARG A 320 19.96 11.69 52.58
N GLN A 321 20.60 10.60 53.03
CA GLN A 321 20.08 9.24 52.85
C GLN A 321 18.86 8.98 53.74
N GLU A 322 18.87 9.47 54.99
CA GLU A 322 17.74 9.40 55.91
C GLU A 322 16.55 10.21 55.37
N LEU A 323 16.77 11.42 54.86
CA LEU A 323 15.72 12.27 54.29
C LEU A 323 15.12 11.67 53.01
N ALA A 324 15.94 11.03 52.16
CA ALA A 324 15.47 10.33 50.97
C ALA A 324 14.66 9.06 51.30
N LEU A 325 15.02 8.35 52.38
CA LEU A 325 14.25 7.21 52.88
C LEU A 325 12.92 7.67 53.49
N GLU A 326 12.91 8.78 54.25
CA GLU A 326 11.69 9.35 54.83
C GLU A 326 10.73 9.87 53.74
N GLU A 327 11.25 10.52 52.68
CA GLU A 327 10.46 10.93 51.50
C GLU A 327 9.86 9.73 50.75
N GLN A 328 10.61 8.62 50.63
CA GLN A 328 10.10 7.38 50.03
C GLN A 328 9.03 6.72 50.90
N GLU A 329 9.21 6.66 52.22
CA GLU A 329 8.22 6.12 53.15
C GLU A 329 6.95 6.98 53.25
N GLU A 330 7.07 8.31 53.13
CA GLU A 330 5.90 9.20 53.04
C GLU A 330 5.15 9.03 51.71
N ALA A 331 5.86 8.87 50.60
CA ALA A 331 5.25 8.60 49.30
C ALA A 331 4.54 7.23 49.26
N GLU A 332 5.11 6.20 49.88
CA GLU A 332 4.46 4.90 50.01
C GLU A 332 3.24 4.96 50.93
N ARG A 333 3.31 5.67 52.07
CA ARG A 333 2.14 5.90 52.94
C ARG A 333 1.01 6.68 52.25
N GLN A 334 1.33 7.62 51.36
CA GLN A 334 0.32 8.31 50.55
C GLN A 334 -0.31 7.38 49.51
N LYS A 335 0.49 6.57 48.81
CA LYS A 335 -0.04 5.55 47.88
C LYS A 335 -0.93 4.53 48.58
N GLU A 336 -0.57 4.07 49.77
CA GLU A 336 -1.41 3.15 50.54
C GLU A 336 -2.74 3.80 50.97
N LYS A 337 -2.73 5.09 51.33
CA LYS A 337 -3.96 5.85 51.63
C LYS A 337 -4.83 6.02 50.40
N ASP A 338 -4.24 6.37 49.25
CA ASP A 338 -4.95 6.53 47.98
C ASP A 338 -5.54 5.20 47.50
N ASP A 339 -4.81 4.09 47.64
CA ASP A 339 -5.30 2.75 47.29
C ASP A 339 -6.43 2.30 48.22
N MET A 340 -6.34 2.62 49.52
CA MET A 340 -7.43 2.38 50.47
C MET A 340 -8.65 3.24 50.18
N GLU A 341 -8.47 4.52 49.82
CA GLU A 341 -9.55 5.42 49.43
C GLU A 341 -10.23 4.95 48.14
N ASN A 342 -9.44 4.54 47.14
CA ASN A 342 -9.95 4.00 45.87
C ASN A 342 -10.72 2.69 46.08
N ARG A 343 -10.27 1.81 46.99
CA ARG A 343 -11.02 0.60 47.36
C ARG A 343 -12.34 0.92 48.06
N ILE A 344 -12.36 1.94 48.92
CA ILE A 344 -13.60 2.37 49.60
C ILE A 344 -14.56 3.03 48.60
N ARG A 345 -14.08 3.90 47.71
CA ARG A 345 -14.89 4.50 46.64
C ARG A 345 -15.47 3.45 45.71
N ALA A 346 -14.67 2.49 45.26
CA ALA A 346 -15.14 1.38 44.42
C ALA A 346 -16.23 0.54 45.11
N ARG A 347 -16.13 0.33 46.44
CA ARG A 347 -17.16 -0.39 47.21
C ARG A 347 -18.46 0.41 47.36
N LEU A 348 -18.35 1.72 47.59
CA LEU A 348 -19.50 2.62 47.70
C LEU A 348 -20.21 2.80 46.34
N ASP A 349 -19.46 2.91 45.25
CA ASP A 349 -20.03 2.97 43.89
C ASP A 349 -20.75 1.67 43.51
N LEU A 350 -20.20 0.51 43.93
CA LEU A 350 -20.87 -0.78 43.74
C LEU A 350 -22.18 -0.88 44.55
N GLN A 351 -22.21 -0.40 45.79
CA GLN A 351 -23.46 -0.33 46.58
C GLN A 351 -24.47 0.64 45.97
N ALA A 352 -24.05 1.84 45.59
CA ALA A 352 -24.92 2.86 45.00
C ALA A 352 -25.50 2.44 43.63
N SER A 353 -24.71 1.72 42.82
CA SER A 353 -25.19 1.16 41.54
C SER A 353 -26.19 0.02 41.75
N TYR A 354 -26.00 -0.81 42.77
CA TYR A 354 -26.96 -1.87 43.13
C TYR A 354 -28.29 -1.29 43.64
N GLU A 355 -28.24 -0.26 44.49
CA GLU A 355 -29.44 0.44 44.99
C GLU A 355 -30.24 1.08 43.85
N LYS A 356 -29.56 1.80 42.94
CA LYS A 356 -30.19 2.39 41.75
C LYS A 356 -30.83 1.34 40.84
N GLN A 357 -30.23 0.16 40.69
CA GLN A 357 -30.79 -0.92 39.88
C GLN A 357 -32.05 -1.53 40.52
N LEU A 358 -32.11 -1.60 41.85
CA LEU A 358 -33.29 -2.06 42.59
C LEU A 358 -34.45 -1.05 42.52
N GLU A 359 -34.16 0.24 42.65
CA GLU A 359 -35.16 1.30 42.49
C GLU A 359 -35.75 1.32 41.08
N TYR A 360 -34.91 1.16 40.06
CA TYR A 360 -35.37 1.07 38.66
C TYR A 360 -36.25 -0.16 38.39
N LYS A 361 -35.96 -1.30 39.03
CA LYS A 361 -36.80 -2.51 38.95
C LYS A 361 -38.15 -2.32 39.65
N ARG A 362 -38.19 -1.66 40.81
CA ARG A 362 -39.45 -1.35 41.54
C ARG A 362 -40.34 -0.41 40.74
N LEU A 363 -39.79 0.69 40.23
CA LEU A 363 -40.53 1.65 39.40
C LEU A 363 -41.13 1.02 38.15
N ARG A 364 -40.44 0.05 37.55
CA ARG A 364 -40.95 -0.70 36.39
C ARG A 364 -42.12 -1.61 36.75
N GLN A 365 -42.04 -2.32 37.88
CA GLN A 365 -43.12 -3.21 38.34
C GLN A 365 -44.38 -2.44 38.75
N ASP A 366 -44.21 -1.27 39.39
CA ASP A 366 -45.34 -0.41 39.76
C ASP A 366 -46.04 0.20 38.53
N ALA A 367 -45.31 0.50 37.46
CA ALA A 367 -45.89 0.97 36.20
C ALA A 367 -46.66 -0.14 35.47
N GLU A 368 -46.13 -1.36 35.40
CA GLU A 368 -46.79 -2.52 34.78
C GLU A 368 -48.11 -2.88 35.52
N LEU A 369 -48.14 -2.75 36.86
CA LEU A 369 -49.36 -2.96 37.67
C LEU A 369 -50.46 -1.91 37.40
N GLN A 370 -50.08 -0.64 37.20
CA GLN A 370 -51.04 0.43 36.93
C GLN A 370 -51.69 0.27 35.55
N GLU A 371 -50.92 -0.16 34.55
CA GLU A 371 -51.45 -0.44 33.19
C GLU A 371 -52.45 -1.62 33.20
N GLU A 372 -52.21 -2.67 34.01
CA GLU A 372 -53.13 -3.81 34.15
C GLU A 372 -54.45 -3.44 34.85
N GLU A 373 -54.42 -2.54 35.84
CA GLU A 373 -55.62 -2.09 36.55
C GLU A 373 -56.52 -1.20 35.68
N GLU A 374 -55.92 -0.35 34.83
CA GLU A 374 -56.64 0.46 33.86
C GLU A 374 -57.31 -0.40 32.79
N PHE A 375 -56.65 -1.47 32.34
CA PHE A 375 -57.20 -2.43 31.38
C PHE A 375 -58.39 -3.23 31.97
N LYS A 376 -58.30 -3.68 33.23
CA LYS A 376 -59.39 -4.39 33.93
C LYS A 376 -60.63 -3.51 34.13
N ARG A 377 -60.45 -2.21 34.42
CA ARG A 377 -61.57 -1.25 34.56
C ARG A 377 -62.31 -1.02 33.25
N GLN A 378 -61.60 -0.97 32.12
CA GLN A 378 -62.23 -0.75 30.81
C GLN A 378 -63.03 -1.96 30.30
N MET A 379 -62.62 -3.19 30.63
CA MET A 379 -63.38 -4.40 30.28
C MET A 379 -64.69 -4.56 31.07
N LEU A 380 -64.67 -4.25 32.37
CA LEU A 380 -65.86 -4.36 33.23
C LEU A 380 -66.95 -3.33 32.87
N ALA A 381 -66.58 -2.17 32.34
CA ALA A 381 -67.53 -1.14 31.89
C ALA A 381 -68.31 -1.55 30.64
N LYS A 382 -67.68 -2.26 29.68
CA LYS A 382 -68.34 -2.74 28.45
C LYS A 382 -69.38 -3.82 28.71
N PHE A 383 -69.09 -4.78 29.60
CA PHE A 383 -70.04 -5.85 29.92
C PHE A 383 -71.29 -5.34 30.66
N ALA A 384 -71.16 -4.26 31.44
CA ALA A 384 -72.29 -3.64 32.13
C ALA A 384 -73.23 -2.82 31.22
N GLU A 385 -72.75 -2.35 30.06
CA GLU A 385 -73.56 -1.65 29.06
C GLU A 385 -74.39 -2.62 28.21
N ASP A 386 -73.85 -3.81 27.92
CA ASP A 386 -74.52 -4.81 27.09
C ASP A 386 -75.60 -5.60 27.86
N ASP A 387 -75.42 -5.86 29.17
CA ASP A 387 -76.43 -6.55 30.00
C ASP A 387 -77.68 -5.69 30.31
N ARG A 388 -77.61 -4.36 30.13
CA ARG A 388 -78.71 -3.43 30.43
C ARG A 388 -79.71 -3.30 29.27
N ILE A 389 -79.32 -3.70 28.05
CA ILE A 389 -80.10 -3.54 26.82
C ILE A 389 -80.98 -4.78 26.53
N GLU A 390 -80.71 -5.91 27.17
CA GLU A 390 -81.35 -7.19 26.82
C GLU A 390 -82.76 -7.42 27.42
N GLN A 391 -83.16 -6.67 28.45
CA GLN A 391 -84.39 -6.97 29.24
C GLN A 391 -85.69 -6.25 28.82
N MET A 392 -85.73 -5.36 27.81
CA MET A 392 -86.95 -4.57 27.52
C MET A 392 -87.69 -4.85 26.21
N ASN A 393 -87.34 -5.89 25.43
CA ASN A 393 -87.92 -6.08 24.10
C ASN A 393 -88.59 -7.46 23.87
N ALA A 394 -89.24 -8.04 24.87
CA ALA A 394 -89.75 -9.41 24.79
C ALA A 394 -91.06 -9.62 23.98
N ASN A 395 -91.96 -8.63 23.84
CA ASN A 395 -93.28 -8.84 23.21
C ASN A 395 -93.53 -8.14 21.86
N LYS A 396 -92.66 -7.21 21.42
CA LYS A 396 -92.59 -6.78 20.00
C LYS A 396 -91.78 -7.76 19.12
N ARG A 397 -91.04 -8.68 19.75
CA ARG A 397 -90.20 -9.70 19.12
C ARG A 397 -90.99 -10.59 18.17
N ARG A 398 -92.13 -11.18 18.55
CA ARG A 398 -92.79 -12.23 17.74
C ARG A 398 -93.35 -11.79 16.37
N MET A 399 -93.95 -10.60 16.26
CA MET A 399 -94.54 -10.15 14.99
C MET A 399 -93.51 -9.49 14.07
N LYS A 400 -92.59 -8.68 14.62
CA LYS A 400 -91.43 -8.19 13.87
C LYS A 400 -90.46 -9.33 13.50
N GLN A 401 -90.36 -10.42 14.27
CA GLN A 401 -89.51 -11.57 13.94
C GLN A 401 -89.90 -12.27 12.64
N LEU A 402 -91.16 -12.23 12.19
CA LEU A 402 -91.56 -12.90 10.94
C LEU A 402 -91.25 -12.04 9.71
N GLU A 403 -91.49 -10.73 9.78
CA GLU A 403 -91.10 -9.78 8.72
C GLU A 403 -89.58 -9.55 8.71
N HIS A 404 -88.94 -9.42 9.88
CA HIS A 404 -87.48 -9.45 9.99
C HIS A 404 -86.93 -10.80 9.60
N LYS A 405 -87.57 -11.96 9.83
CA LYS A 405 -87.04 -13.24 9.32
C LYS A 405 -86.99 -13.26 7.80
N ARG A 406 -88.04 -12.78 7.12
CA ARG A 406 -88.04 -12.69 5.64
C ARG A 406 -87.07 -11.62 5.12
N ALA A 407 -87.05 -10.43 5.70
CA ALA A 407 -86.10 -9.38 5.33
C ALA A 407 -84.65 -9.74 5.71
N VAL A 408 -84.43 -10.47 6.80
CA VAL A 408 -83.11 -11.00 7.20
C VAL A 408 -82.74 -12.20 6.34
N GLU A 409 -83.67 -13.04 5.88
CA GLU A 409 -83.39 -14.10 4.90
C GLU A 409 -83.04 -13.52 3.53
N GLU A 410 -83.72 -12.48 3.06
CA GLU A 410 -83.34 -11.75 1.85
C GLU A 410 -82.01 -11.00 2.02
N LEU A 411 -81.77 -10.33 3.16
CA LEU A 411 -80.47 -9.73 3.47
C LEU A 411 -79.37 -10.78 3.66
N LEU A 412 -79.68 -11.98 4.19
CA LEU A 412 -78.74 -13.09 4.32
C LEU A 412 -78.48 -13.75 2.96
N ALA A 413 -79.47 -13.82 2.08
CA ALA A 413 -79.32 -14.31 0.71
C ALA A 413 -78.50 -13.33 -0.14
N GLN A 414 -78.79 -12.02 -0.04
CA GLN A 414 -77.98 -10.96 -0.64
C GLN A 414 -76.58 -10.92 -0.04
N ARG A 415 -76.42 -11.08 1.28
CA ARG A 415 -75.11 -11.16 1.94
C ARG A 415 -74.36 -12.44 1.60
N ARG A 416 -75.04 -13.58 1.41
CA ARG A 416 -74.43 -14.84 0.93
C ARG A 416 -74.03 -14.73 -0.54
N ALA A 417 -74.84 -14.09 -1.38
CA ALA A 417 -74.53 -13.83 -2.78
C ALA A 417 -73.38 -12.82 -2.92
N GLN A 418 -73.37 -11.74 -2.14
CA GLN A 418 -72.24 -10.81 -2.04
C GLN A 418 -71.00 -11.51 -1.50
N TYR A 419 -71.09 -12.30 -0.43
CA TYR A 419 -69.96 -13.06 0.11
C TYR A 419 -69.44 -14.14 -0.86
N ALA A 420 -70.31 -14.75 -1.66
CA ALA A 420 -69.91 -15.69 -2.72
C ALA A 420 -69.21 -14.94 -3.87
N ALA A 421 -69.76 -13.81 -4.32
CA ALA A 421 -69.14 -12.96 -5.34
C ALA A 421 -67.82 -12.32 -4.87
N ASP A 422 -67.71 -11.98 -3.58
CA ASP A 422 -66.50 -11.45 -2.98
C ASP A 422 -65.47 -12.56 -2.79
N ARG A 423 -65.87 -13.78 -2.44
CA ARG A 423 -64.94 -14.94 -2.44
C ARG A 423 -64.49 -15.34 -3.84
N GLU A 424 -65.37 -15.30 -4.85
CA GLU A 424 -64.98 -15.58 -6.23
C GLU A 424 -64.03 -14.49 -6.77
N ARG A 425 -64.27 -13.22 -6.42
CA ARG A 425 -63.34 -12.13 -6.71
C ARG A 425 -62.02 -12.29 -5.98
N GLU A 426 -62.02 -12.59 -4.69
CA GLU A 426 -60.80 -12.82 -3.90
C GLU A 426 -60.02 -14.04 -4.40
N LEU A 427 -60.69 -15.12 -4.80
CA LEU A 427 -60.04 -16.29 -5.42
C LEU A 427 -59.48 -15.94 -6.80
N GLY A 428 -60.18 -15.13 -7.60
CA GLY A 428 -59.68 -14.63 -8.88
C GLY A 428 -58.45 -13.75 -8.71
N GLU A 429 -58.50 -12.78 -7.80
CA GLU A 429 -57.38 -11.89 -7.46
C GLU A 429 -56.18 -12.70 -6.97
N ARG A 430 -56.37 -13.69 -6.08
CA ARG A 430 -55.29 -14.58 -5.63
C ARG A 430 -54.68 -15.40 -6.76
N GLN A 431 -55.49 -15.93 -7.68
CA GLN A 431 -54.97 -16.66 -8.84
C GLN A 431 -54.19 -15.76 -9.80
N GLU A 432 -54.62 -14.51 -9.97
CA GLU A 432 -53.88 -13.52 -10.76
C GLU A 432 -52.57 -13.12 -10.07
N GLU A 433 -52.59 -12.91 -8.75
CA GLU A 433 -51.39 -12.68 -7.94
C GLU A 433 -50.41 -13.85 -8.02
N GLU A 434 -50.87 -15.09 -7.89
CA GLU A 434 -50.04 -16.30 -8.02
C GLU A 434 -49.38 -16.38 -9.40
N ARG A 435 -50.13 -16.11 -10.48
CA ARG A 435 -49.57 -16.09 -11.85
C ARG A 435 -48.54 -14.97 -12.03
N LEU A 436 -48.78 -13.78 -11.49
CA LEU A 436 -47.85 -12.66 -11.54
C LEU A 436 -46.59 -12.96 -10.72
N GLU A 437 -46.72 -13.62 -9.57
CA GLU A 437 -45.59 -14.08 -8.78
C GLU A 437 -44.76 -15.14 -9.51
N GLU A 438 -45.40 -16.13 -10.13
CA GLU A 438 -44.73 -17.15 -10.93
C GLU A 438 -43.97 -16.53 -12.10
N PHE A 439 -44.59 -15.59 -12.82
CA PHE A 439 -43.95 -14.85 -13.89
C PHE A 439 -42.76 -14.03 -13.38
N ARG A 440 -42.90 -13.37 -12.23
CA ARG A 440 -41.80 -12.64 -11.57
C ARG A 440 -40.67 -13.60 -11.19
N ARG A 441 -40.97 -14.78 -10.62
CA ARG A 441 -39.96 -15.79 -10.25
C ARG A 441 -39.20 -16.29 -11.48
N GLN A 442 -39.89 -16.55 -12.58
CA GLN A 442 -39.24 -16.94 -13.85
C GLN A 442 -38.28 -15.86 -14.37
N ILE A 443 -38.68 -14.59 -14.32
CA ILE A 443 -37.80 -13.47 -14.71
C ILE A 443 -36.60 -13.38 -13.78
N VAL A 444 -36.79 -13.54 -12.47
CA VAL A 444 -35.69 -13.54 -11.49
C VAL A 444 -34.70 -14.67 -11.77
N GLU A 445 -35.17 -15.88 -12.07
CA GLU A 445 -34.31 -17.02 -12.41
C GLU A 445 -33.51 -16.77 -13.70
N GLN A 446 -34.15 -16.19 -14.72
CA GLN A 446 -33.49 -15.84 -15.98
C GLN A 446 -32.41 -14.77 -15.78
N GLU A 447 -32.71 -13.71 -15.04
CA GLU A 447 -31.75 -12.65 -14.73
C GLU A 447 -30.61 -13.18 -13.83
N ARG A 448 -30.91 -14.09 -12.89
CA ARG A 448 -29.90 -14.78 -12.08
C ARG A 448 -28.92 -15.54 -12.95
N ILE A 449 -29.40 -16.36 -13.89
CA ILE A 449 -28.55 -17.13 -14.80
C ILE A 449 -27.73 -16.19 -15.71
N LYS A 450 -28.35 -15.11 -16.19
CA LYS A 450 -27.67 -14.10 -17.01
C LYS A 450 -26.51 -13.43 -16.25
N LEU A 451 -26.77 -12.94 -15.03
CA LEU A 451 -25.74 -12.37 -14.15
C LEU A 451 -24.61 -13.37 -13.88
N LEU A 452 -24.97 -14.64 -13.63
CA LEU A 452 -23.97 -15.69 -13.44
C LEU A 452 -23.12 -15.91 -14.68
N LYS A 453 -23.70 -16.01 -15.88
CA LYS A 453 -22.93 -16.17 -17.12
C LYS A 453 -21.98 -15.00 -17.39
N GLU A 454 -22.42 -13.77 -17.12
CA GLU A 454 -21.62 -12.56 -17.35
C GLU A 454 -20.42 -12.45 -16.39
N HIS A 455 -20.61 -12.84 -15.13
CA HIS A 455 -19.61 -12.64 -14.07
C HIS A 455 -18.80 -13.89 -13.72
N ALA A 456 -19.35 -15.10 -13.92
CA ALA A 456 -18.69 -16.34 -13.51
C ALA A 456 -17.33 -16.48 -14.18
N HIS A 457 -17.25 -16.38 -15.51
CA HIS A 457 -15.98 -16.56 -16.25
C HIS A 457 -14.84 -15.65 -15.73
N LYS A 458 -15.17 -14.42 -15.29
CA LYS A 458 -14.20 -13.47 -14.71
C LYS A 458 -13.78 -13.82 -13.29
N LEU A 459 -14.60 -14.58 -12.56
CA LEU A 459 -14.47 -14.92 -11.14
C LEU A 459 -14.19 -16.41 -10.91
N LEU A 460 -13.68 -17.11 -11.92
CA LEU A 460 -13.24 -18.50 -11.80
C LEU A 460 -12.24 -18.62 -10.62
N GLY A 461 -12.48 -19.58 -9.72
CA GLY A 461 -11.71 -19.76 -8.48
C GLY A 461 -12.03 -18.81 -7.31
N TYR A 462 -12.77 -17.72 -7.54
CA TYR A 462 -13.07 -16.69 -6.54
C TYR A 462 -14.56 -16.54 -6.22
N LEU A 463 -15.40 -17.47 -6.70
CA LEU A 463 -16.85 -17.40 -6.49
C LEU A 463 -17.21 -17.76 -5.03
N PRO A 464 -18.08 -16.98 -4.35
CA PRO A 464 -18.44 -17.24 -2.96
C PRO A 464 -19.32 -18.49 -2.82
N LYS A 465 -19.29 -19.11 -1.65
CA LYS A 465 -20.16 -20.25 -1.32
C LYS A 465 -21.64 -19.85 -1.42
N GLY A 466 -22.47 -20.74 -1.98
CA GLY A 466 -23.92 -20.53 -2.11
C GLY A 466 -24.35 -19.61 -3.27
N VAL A 467 -23.48 -19.38 -4.25
CA VAL A 467 -23.84 -18.71 -5.53
C VAL A 467 -24.34 -19.73 -6.56
N ILE A 468 -23.72 -20.91 -6.61
CA ILE A 468 -24.16 -22.07 -7.39
C ILE A 468 -25.12 -22.86 -6.49
N ARG A 469 -26.39 -23.04 -6.92
CA ARG A 469 -27.39 -23.81 -6.17
C ARG A 469 -27.37 -25.27 -6.63
N ASP A 470 -27.52 -25.49 -7.93
CA ASP A 470 -27.76 -26.82 -8.50
C ASP A 470 -26.70 -27.27 -9.51
N THR A 471 -26.70 -28.56 -9.83
CA THR A 471 -25.87 -29.13 -10.91
C THR A 471 -26.21 -28.54 -12.28
N GLN A 472 -27.46 -28.10 -12.48
CA GLN A 472 -27.90 -27.39 -13.70
C GLN A 472 -27.20 -26.03 -13.86
N ASP A 473 -26.92 -25.33 -12.75
CA ASP A 473 -26.18 -24.06 -12.79
C ASP A 473 -24.74 -24.30 -13.26
N LEU A 474 -24.11 -25.39 -12.82
CA LEU A 474 -22.76 -25.78 -13.26
C LEU A 474 -22.70 -26.12 -14.75
N GLU A 475 -23.73 -26.79 -15.29
CA GLU A 475 -23.83 -27.09 -16.73
C GLU A 475 -23.99 -25.81 -17.56
N ASN A 476 -24.77 -24.84 -17.06
CA ASN A 476 -24.99 -23.56 -17.71
C ASN A 476 -23.75 -22.64 -17.73
N LEU A 477 -22.76 -22.88 -16.86
CA LEU A 477 -21.55 -22.08 -16.69
C LEU A 477 -20.34 -22.58 -17.50
N GLY A 478 -20.39 -23.83 -18.01
CA GLY A 478 -19.37 -24.40 -18.90
C GLY A 478 -18.44 -25.44 -18.25
N SER A 479 -17.63 -26.09 -19.08
CA SER A 479 -16.75 -27.22 -18.70
C SER A 479 -15.69 -26.84 -17.66
N ASP A 480 -15.18 -25.62 -17.72
CA ASP A 480 -14.05 -25.17 -16.89
C ASP A 480 -14.49 -25.01 -15.43
N PHE A 481 -15.68 -24.46 -15.21
CA PHE A 481 -16.34 -24.40 -13.89
C PHE A 481 -16.60 -25.79 -13.34
N LYS A 482 -17.08 -26.70 -14.19
CA LYS A 482 -17.29 -28.08 -13.78
C LYS A 482 -15.98 -28.69 -13.29
N GLN A 483 -14.87 -28.53 -14.00
CA GLN A 483 -13.58 -29.08 -13.57
C GLN A 483 -13.05 -28.45 -12.28
N GLU A 484 -13.21 -27.14 -12.09
CA GLU A 484 -12.64 -26.45 -10.93
C GLU A 484 -13.43 -26.69 -9.64
N TYR A 485 -14.76 -26.73 -9.73
CA TYR A 485 -15.63 -26.90 -8.56
C TYR A 485 -16.05 -28.35 -8.31
N THR A 486 -15.81 -29.30 -9.23
CA THR A 486 -15.95 -30.75 -8.95
C THR A 486 -14.71 -31.37 -8.34
N LYS A 487 -13.53 -30.74 -8.48
CA LYS A 487 -12.34 -31.11 -7.72
C LYS A 487 -12.67 -30.90 -6.25
N ARG A 488 -12.94 -32.00 -5.52
CA ARG A 488 -13.03 -31.97 -4.07
C ARG A 488 -11.74 -31.33 -3.55
N ASN A 489 -11.86 -30.21 -2.85
CA ASN A 489 -10.82 -29.82 -1.90
C ASN A 489 -10.75 -30.97 -0.90
N ILE A 490 -9.70 -31.79 -1.02
CA ILE A 490 -9.30 -32.70 0.03
C ILE A 490 -8.84 -31.78 1.15
N ASP A 491 -9.69 -31.59 2.15
CA ASP A 491 -9.34 -30.85 3.35
C ASP A 491 -8.17 -31.60 4.02
N PRO A 492 -6.99 -30.98 4.20
CA PRO A 492 -5.85 -31.63 4.84
C PRO A 492 -6.12 -32.10 6.28
N PHE A 493 -7.26 -31.71 6.86
CA PHE A 493 -7.68 -32.00 8.23
C PHE A 493 -8.92 -32.89 8.36
N ASP A 494 -9.45 -33.46 7.26
CA ASP A 494 -10.55 -34.43 7.33
C ASP A 494 -10.02 -35.82 7.73
N GLU A 495 -10.22 -36.20 8.99
CA GLU A 495 -9.75 -37.47 9.59
C GLU A 495 -10.27 -38.72 8.85
N SER A 496 -11.31 -38.59 8.01
CA SER A 496 -11.85 -39.67 7.18
C SER A 496 -11.02 -39.98 5.92
N ALA A 497 -10.04 -39.13 5.56
CA ALA A 497 -9.22 -39.32 4.36
C ALA A 497 -8.04 -40.28 4.54
N PHE A 498 -7.65 -40.61 5.77
CA PHE A 498 -6.54 -41.52 6.06
C PHE A 498 -6.85 -43.00 5.78
N GLU A 499 -8.14 -43.39 5.74
CA GLU A 499 -8.53 -44.78 5.51
C GLU A 499 -8.55 -45.17 4.01
N ASN A 500 -8.77 -44.22 3.10
CA ASN A 500 -8.91 -44.52 1.68
C ASN A 500 -7.60 -44.61 0.89
N THR A 501 -6.46 -44.25 1.49
CA THR A 501 -5.13 -44.43 0.86
C THR A 501 -4.52 -45.81 1.08
N GLN A 502 -5.05 -46.64 1.99
CA GLN A 502 -4.55 -48.00 2.20
C GLN A 502 -5.17 -49.05 1.28
N SER A 503 -6.32 -48.79 0.64
CA SER A 503 -6.99 -49.78 -0.22
C SER A 503 -6.58 -49.74 -1.71
N ARG A 504 -5.58 -48.90 -2.09
CA ARG A 504 -4.99 -48.87 -3.45
C ARG A 504 -3.52 -49.30 -3.46
N ARG A 505 -3.19 -50.30 -2.65
CA ARG A 505 -2.02 -51.16 -2.87
C ARG A 505 -2.48 -52.62 -2.96
N PHE A 506 -3.01 -52.98 -4.11
CA PHE A 506 -2.88 -54.30 -4.71
C PHE A 506 -2.88 -54.13 -6.24
#